data_AF-A0ABC8X7W1-F1
#
_entry.id   AF-A0ABC8X7W1-F1
#
_cell.length_a   1.000
_cell.length_b   1.000
_cell.length_c   1.000
_cell.angle_alpha   90.00
_cell.angle_beta   90.00
_cell.angle_gamma   90.00
#
_symmetry.space_group_name_H-M   'P 1'
#
loop_
_entity.id
_entity.type
_entity.pdbx_description
1 polymer ?
#
loop_
_entity_poly.entity_id
_entity_poly.type
_entity_poly.pdbx_seq_one_letter_code
_entity_poly.pdbx_strand_id
1 'polypeptide(L)'
;MLLVALAVVATAVVLLPDGADAVAAGRCTTSTPLKTYDKCIALPTQGATLAWTYDARNATLDAAFTGSFISPSGPLDIPLLSSQASLLAPARTVRDGAAVTIAATVRLSPNRTRVHFVWNRGLYVQGYSPTIHPTDASDLASHATVDILTTATEASPIASATLQWLHGSLNALSWGLLLPVGAAVARYLRPCASTGPAWFYAHAAIQATGYTMGAAGFALGLVMGSASPGVTYKLHRGLGIAAATAGSLQTLAMFFRPKTTNRYRKYWKSYHHLVGYGCVVVGVVNVFQGFEVMGLGASYWKLGYCLALATLIGACVALEVNAWVVFCRRQQEEKLMRREVEDVVVKDRAAAF
;
A
#
# COMPACT_ATOMS: atom_id res chain seq x y z
N MET A 1 10.10 -29.96 -12.13
CA MET A 1 9.40 -28.74 -12.59
C MET A 1 8.64 -28.01 -11.48
N LEU A 2 7.90 -28.69 -10.59
CA LEU A 2 7.16 -28.02 -9.50
C LEU A 2 8.07 -27.42 -8.39
N LEU A 3 9.19 -28.06 -8.09
CA LEU A 3 10.24 -27.52 -7.21
C LEU A 3 10.88 -26.24 -7.77
N VAL A 4 10.93 -26.08 -9.10
CA VAL A 4 11.46 -24.88 -9.76
C VAL A 4 10.45 -23.72 -9.65
N ALA A 5 9.14 -23.99 -9.75
CA ALA A 5 8.11 -22.97 -9.56
C ALA A 5 8.01 -22.48 -8.10
N LEU A 6 8.13 -23.37 -7.11
CA LEU A 6 8.21 -23.01 -5.69
C LEU A 6 9.52 -22.26 -5.36
N ALA A 7 10.65 -22.66 -5.97
CA ALA A 7 11.91 -21.96 -5.82
C ALA A 7 11.86 -20.55 -6.39
N VAL A 8 11.19 -20.32 -7.54
CA VAL A 8 11.04 -18.98 -8.15
C VAL A 8 10.19 -18.04 -7.29
N VAL A 9 9.12 -18.53 -6.64
CA VAL A 9 8.33 -17.73 -5.69
C VAL A 9 9.12 -17.44 -4.42
N ALA A 10 9.94 -18.37 -3.94
CA ALA A 10 10.81 -18.16 -2.77
C ALA A 10 12.03 -17.25 -3.06
N THR A 11 12.59 -17.28 -4.27
CA THR A 11 13.71 -16.39 -4.65
C THR A 11 13.25 -14.95 -4.93
N ALA A 12 12.00 -14.75 -5.37
CA ALA A 12 11.43 -13.41 -5.49
C ALA A 12 11.20 -12.72 -4.12
N VAL A 13 11.15 -13.49 -3.02
CA VAL A 13 10.91 -12.99 -1.65
C VAL A 13 12.21 -12.55 -0.95
N VAL A 14 13.40 -12.91 -1.45
CA VAL A 14 14.68 -12.66 -0.76
C VAL A 14 15.46 -11.46 -1.31
N LEU A 15 15.04 -10.86 -2.42
CA LEU A 15 15.64 -9.61 -2.90
C LEU A 15 14.78 -8.41 -2.47
N LEU A 16 14.74 -8.17 -1.17
CA LEU A 16 14.53 -6.80 -0.69
C LEU A 16 15.83 -6.05 -1.01
N PRO A 17 15.86 -5.09 -1.95
CA PRO A 17 16.98 -4.17 -1.99
C PRO A 17 17.00 -3.45 -0.63
N ASP A 18 18.11 -3.61 0.07
CA ASP A 18 18.49 -2.77 1.20
C ASP A 18 18.66 -1.36 0.62
N GLY A 19 17.61 -0.57 0.77
CA GLY A 19 17.37 0.59 -0.05
C GLY A 19 16.14 1.31 0.46
N ALA A 20 16.24 1.80 1.69
CA ALA A 20 15.52 2.99 2.08
C ALA A 20 15.97 4.11 1.12
N ASP A 21 15.39 4.15 -0.08
CA ASP A 21 15.41 5.31 -0.92
C ASP A 21 14.64 6.38 -0.16
N ALA A 22 15.40 7.12 0.64
CA ALA A 22 15.00 8.40 1.18
C ALA A 22 14.34 9.16 0.03
N VAL A 23 13.03 9.37 0.14
CA VAL A 23 12.33 10.41 -0.61
C VAL A 23 13.24 11.62 -0.54
N ALA A 24 13.82 12.02 -1.68
CA ALA A 24 14.81 13.07 -1.74
C ALA A 24 14.23 14.30 -1.02
N ALA A 25 14.68 14.52 0.21
CA ALA A 25 14.33 15.71 0.97
C ALA A 25 14.80 16.88 0.11
N GLY A 26 13.86 17.63 -0.46
CA GLY A 26 14.17 18.79 -1.27
C GLY A 26 15.20 19.63 -0.53
N ARG A 27 16.34 19.93 -1.15
CA ARG A 27 17.39 20.74 -0.53
C ARG A 27 16.77 22.07 -0.14
N CYS A 28 16.60 22.28 1.16
CA CYS A 28 16.16 23.55 1.68
C CYS A 28 17.30 24.57 1.57
N THR A 29 16.98 25.81 1.18
CA THR A 29 17.95 26.91 1.06
C THR A 29 17.65 27.99 2.08
N THR A 30 18.69 28.48 2.75
CA THR A 30 18.63 29.62 3.66
C THR A 30 18.55 30.95 2.91
N SER A 31 19.01 31.00 1.67
CA SER A 31 18.89 32.16 0.79
C SER A 31 17.55 32.13 0.07
N THR A 32 16.79 33.22 0.21
CA THR A 32 15.54 33.46 -0.51
C THR A 32 15.66 34.75 -1.33
N PRO A 33 14.76 35.01 -2.29
CA PRO A 33 14.74 36.27 -3.04
C PRO A 33 14.57 37.53 -2.16
N LEU A 34 14.08 37.37 -0.93
CA LEU A 34 13.82 38.46 0.01
C LEU A 34 15.00 38.71 0.96
N LYS A 35 15.51 37.63 1.56
CA LYS A 35 16.52 37.68 2.62
C LYS A 35 17.25 36.33 2.77
N THR A 36 18.42 36.38 3.40
CA THR A 36 19.14 35.19 3.89
C THR A 36 18.83 34.94 5.36
N TYR A 37 18.57 33.68 5.68
CA TYR A 37 18.23 33.20 7.02
C TYR A 37 19.33 32.32 7.62
N ASP A 38 19.27 32.07 8.93
CA ASP A 38 20.30 31.27 9.62
C ASP A 38 20.03 29.77 9.51
N LYS A 39 18.76 29.39 9.57
CA LYS A 39 18.30 27.99 9.63
C LYS A 39 17.26 27.74 8.57
N CYS A 40 17.14 26.48 8.17
CA CYS A 40 16.08 26.07 7.27
C CYS A 40 15.78 24.57 7.36
N ILE A 41 14.55 24.19 7.02
CA ILE A 41 14.07 22.81 6.94
C ILE A 41 13.22 22.59 5.69
N ALA A 42 13.27 21.37 5.17
CA ALA A 42 12.26 20.88 4.25
C ALA A 42 11.03 20.42 5.06
N LEU A 43 9.84 20.82 4.62
CA LEU A 43 8.61 20.42 5.26
C LEU A 43 8.15 19.06 4.70
N PRO A 44 7.48 18.22 5.52
CA PRO A 44 7.13 16.84 5.15
C PRO A 44 6.27 16.67 3.89
N THR A 45 5.46 17.68 3.53
CA THR A 45 4.51 17.60 2.42
C THR A 45 4.56 18.84 1.55
N GLN A 46 4.04 18.70 0.33
CA GLN A 46 3.85 19.80 -0.63
C GLN A 46 5.17 20.42 -1.15
N GLY A 47 6.32 19.76 -0.97
CA GLY A 47 7.62 20.27 -1.43
C GLY A 47 8.00 21.63 -0.84
N ALA A 48 7.39 21.99 0.29
CA ALA A 48 7.54 23.28 0.91
C ALA A 48 8.80 23.34 1.80
N THR A 49 9.32 24.53 2.01
CA THR A 49 10.46 24.77 2.90
C THR A 49 10.17 25.93 3.85
N LEU A 50 10.80 25.89 5.02
CA LEU A 50 10.75 26.96 6.00
C LEU A 50 12.19 27.36 6.35
N ALA A 51 12.51 28.63 6.16
CA ALA A 51 13.78 29.23 6.56
C ALA A 51 13.52 30.29 7.64
N TRP A 52 14.41 30.44 8.63
CA TRP A 52 14.21 31.44 9.68
C TRP A 52 15.51 31.90 10.36
N THR A 53 15.41 33.07 10.99
CA THR A 53 16.39 33.67 11.89
C THR A 53 15.66 34.07 13.16
N TYR A 54 16.20 33.69 14.31
CA TYR A 54 15.61 34.00 15.62
C TYR A 54 16.51 34.97 16.39
N ASP A 55 15.98 36.14 16.74
CA ASP A 55 16.65 37.09 17.63
C ASP A 55 16.10 36.95 19.04
N ALA A 56 16.93 36.37 19.92
CA ALA A 56 16.61 36.15 21.32
C ALA A 56 16.48 37.45 22.13
N ARG A 57 17.08 38.57 21.70
CA ARG A 57 17.04 39.84 22.45
C ARG A 57 15.64 40.45 22.44
N ASN A 58 14.97 40.35 21.30
CA ASN A 58 13.63 40.91 21.08
C ASN A 58 12.53 39.84 21.05
N ALA A 59 12.91 38.56 21.19
CA ALA A 59 12.02 37.40 20.98
C ALA A 59 11.32 37.45 19.62
N THR A 60 12.05 37.83 18.57
CA THR A 60 11.50 37.98 17.22
C THR A 60 11.99 36.86 16.32
N LEU A 61 11.05 36.21 15.63
CA LEU A 61 11.29 35.20 14.62
C LEU A 61 11.02 35.81 13.25
N ASP A 62 12.05 35.93 12.43
CA ASP A 62 11.92 36.29 11.02
C ASP A 62 11.96 35.00 10.21
N ALA A 63 10.86 34.65 9.54
CA ALA A 63 10.70 33.39 8.85
C ALA A 63 10.23 33.58 7.41
N ALA A 64 10.74 32.77 6.49
CA ALA A 64 10.29 32.65 5.13
C ALA A 64 9.79 31.23 4.84
N PHE A 65 8.55 31.14 4.42
CA PHE A 65 7.97 29.93 3.85
C PHE A 65 8.10 29.99 2.32
N THR A 66 8.54 28.90 1.70
CA THR A 66 8.55 28.76 0.24
C THR A 66 7.73 27.54 -0.17
N GLY A 67 6.82 27.71 -1.12
CA GLY A 67 5.97 26.65 -1.64
C GLY A 67 5.28 27.06 -2.94
N SER A 68 4.69 26.11 -3.65
CA SER A 68 4.07 26.29 -4.96
C SER A 68 2.56 26.53 -4.89
N PHE A 69 2.10 27.59 -4.18
CA PHE A 69 0.67 27.73 -3.84
C PHE A 69 0.12 29.16 -3.84
N ILE A 70 -1.22 29.24 -3.91
CA ILE A 70 -2.02 30.44 -3.68
C ILE A 70 -2.84 30.22 -2.40
N SER A 71 -2.56 31.01 -1.36
CA SER A 71 -3.50 31.54 -0.36
C SER A 71 -2.83 31.70 1.01
N PRO A 72 -2.51 32.92 1.45
CA PRO A 72 -2.25 33.20 2.86
C PRO A 72 -3.59 33.21 3.62
N SER A 73 -3.71 32.39 4.67
CA SER A 73 -4.78 32.52 5.66
C SER A 73 -4.28 33.34 6.86
N GLY A 74 -5.14 34.19 7.41
CA GLY A 74 -4.92 34.90 8.69
C GLY A 74 -5.97 34.47 9.73
N PRO A 75 -6.05 35.13 10.90
CA PRO A 75 -4.96 35.73 11.67
C PRO A 75 -4.36 34.66 12.61
N LEU A 76 -3.03 34.64 12.76
CA LEU A 76 -2.43 33.96 13.91
C LEU A 76 -2.65 34.85 15.15
N ASP A 77 -2.95 34.25 16.31
CA ASP A 77 -2.81 34.87 17.65
C ASP A 77 -1.33 35.11 18.00
N ILE A 78 -0.55 35.57 17.02
CA ILE A 78 0.87 35.90 17.15
C ILE A 78 1.02 37.33 16.64
N PRO A 79 1.63 38.25 17.41
CA PRO A 79 1.88 39.61 16.95
C PRO A 79 2.75 39.61 15.69
N LEU A 80 2.11 39.84 14.55
CA LEU A 80 2.76 40.00 13.26
C LEU A 80 3.37 41.41 13.19
N LEU A 81 4.70 41.48 13.08
CA LEU A 81 5.44 42.74 13.01
C LEU A 81 5.57 43.23 11.58
N SER A 82 5.78 42.33 10.63
CA SER A 82 5.85 42.62 9.20
C SER A 82 5.56 41.37 8.38
N SER A 83 5.09 41.56 7.15
CA SER A 83 4.95 40.47 6.16
C SER A 83 5.25 40.97 4.76
N GLN A 84 5.85 40.11 3.95
CA GLN A 84 6.17 40.37 2.55
C GLN A 84 6.02 39.06 1.76
N ALA A 85 5.63 39.15 0.49
CA ALA A 85 5.62 38.01 -0.42
C ALA A 85 6.36 38.36 -1.72
N SER A 86 7.04 37.37 -2.30
CA SER A 86 7.71 37.46 -3.59
C SER A 86 7.52 36.19 -4.40
N LEU A 87 7.47 36.32 -5.73
CA LEU A 87 7.56 35.18 -6.64
C LEU A 87 9.01 34.73 -6.78
N LEU A 88 9.23 33.42 -6.92
CA LEU A 88 10.53 32.90 -7.37
C LEU A 88 10.66 33.07 -8.89
N ALA A 89 11.79 33.62 -9.33
CA ALA A 89 12.14 33.67 -10.74
C ALA A 89 12.16 32.26 -11.35
N PRO A 90 11.68 32.08 -12.61
CA PRO A 90 11.35 33.10 -13.60
C PRO A 90 9.88 33.55 -13.59
N ALA A 91 9.06 33.16 -12.61
CA ALA A 91 7.63 33.44 -12.62
C ALA A 91 7.35 34.95 -12.51
N ARG A 92 6.69 35.53 -13.54
CA ARG A 92 6.26 36.94 -13.58
C ARG A 92 4.78 37.15 -13.24
N THR A 93 4.00 36.08 -13.20
CA THR A 93 2.56 36.10 -12.86
C THR A 93 2.24 34.91 -11.98
N VAL A 94 1.38 35.09 -10.97
CA VAL A 94 0.84 34.01 -10.14
C VAL A 94 -0.03 33.10 -11.03
N ARG A 95 0.43 31.88 -11.27
CA ARG A 95 -0.27 30.82 -12.03
C ARG A 95 -0.14 29.51 -11.29
N ASP A 96 -0.90 28.50 -11.69
CA ASP A 96 -0.78 27.15 -11.14
C ASP A 96 0.67 26.66 -11.19
N GLY A 97 1.20 26.26 -10.02
CA GLY A 97 2.58 25.82 -9.85
C GLY A 97 3.62 26.93 -9.66
N ALA A 98 3.22 28.21 -9.61
CA ALA A 98 4.13 29.29 -9.28
C ALA A 98 4.65 29.15 -7.84
N ALA A 99 5.97 29.14 -7.68
CA ALA A 99 6.61 29.15 -6.37
C ALA A 99 6.59 30.56 -5.79
N VAL A 100 6.08 30.68 -4.57
CA VAL A 100 5.99 31.92 -3.80
C VAL A 100 6.82 31.75 -2.54
N THR A 101 7.59 32.78 -2.19
CA THR A 101 8.17 32.95 -0.86
C THR A 101 7.35 33.97 -0.10
N ILE A 102 6.86 33.59 1.09
CA ILE A 102 6.18 34.48 2.03
C ILE A 102 7.09 34.64 3.24
N ALA A 103 7.59 35.85 3.47
CA ALA A 103 8.33 36.22 4.65
C ALA A 103 7.43 36.93 5.67
N ALA A 104 7.61 36.61 6.94
CA ALA A 104 6.92 37.24 8.04
C ALA A 104 7.84 37.35 9.26
N THR A 105 7.82 38.51 9.90
CA THR A 105 8.45 38.68 11.21
C THR A 105 7.36 38.65 12.28
N VAL A 106 7.51 37.72 13.22
CA VAL A 106 6.55 37.52 14.32
C VAL A 106 7.24 37.62 15.67
N ARG A 107 6.55 38.17 16.66
CA ARG A 107 7.04 38.19 18.04
C ARG A 107 6.58 36.94 18.78
N LEU A 108 7.53 36.16 19.27
CA LEU A 108 7.26 34.96 20.03
C LEU A 108 7.06 35.28 21.52
N SER A 109 6.25 34.44 22.19
CA SER A 109 6.15 34.49 23.64
C SER A 109 7.50 34.14 24.27
N PRO A 110 7.93 34.85 25.33
CA PRO A 110 9.14 34.50 26.07
C PRO A 110 9.09 33.04 26.52
N ASN A 111 10.21 32.32 26.39
CA ASN A 111 10.35 30.91 26.81
C ASN A 111 9.54 29.86 25.99
N ARG A 112 8.97 30.23 24.83
CA ARG A 112 8.32 29.29 23.91
C ARG A 112 9.10 29.18 22.60
N THR A 113 9.88 28.11 22.45
CA THR A 113 10.71 27.84 21.27
C THR A 113 10.03 26.92 20.25
N ARG A 114 8.99 26.18 20.68
CA ARG A 114 8.20 25.32 19.80
C ARG A 114 7.09 26.11 19.12
N VAL A 115 7.13 26.12 17.79
CA VAL A 115 6.16 26.76 16.92
C VAL A 115 5.41 25.68 16.13
N HIS A 116 4.09 25.71 16.19
CA HIS A 116 3.25 24.88 15.34
C HIS A 116 3.06 25.60 14.02
N PHE A 117 3.53 24.99 12.95
CA PHE A 117 3.42 25.50 11.60
C PHE A 117 2.40 24.67 10.83
N VAL A 118 1.45 25.35 10.18
CA VAL A 118 0.45 24.74 9.30
C VAL A 118 0.54 25.44 7.97
N TRP A 119 0.60 24.67 6.89
CA TRP A 119 0.59 25.19 5.53
C TRP A 119 -0.49 24.47 4.73
N ASN A 120 -1.04 25.11 3.73
CA ASN A 120 -1.92 24.44 2.80
C ASN A 120 -1.98 25.22 1.48
N ARG A 121 -2.58 24.61 0.47
CA ARG A 121 -2.78 25.18 -0.87
C ARG A 121 -4.26 25.44 -1.12
N GLY A 122 -4.58 26.61 -1.67
CA GLY A 122 -5.94 26.93 -2.13
C GLY A 122 -6.09 26.68 -3.63
N LEU A 123 -7.29 26.36 -4.09
CA LEU A 123 -7.59 26.24 -5.52
C LEU A 123 -7.80 27.60 -6.18
N TYR A 124 -8.46 28.53 -5.49
CA TYR A 124 -8.72 29.88 -5.99
C TYR A 124 -9.03 30.84 -4.82
N VAL A 125 -9.14 32.13 -5.14
CA VAL A 125 -9.56 33.20 -4.24
C VAL A 125 -10.85 33.78 -4.78
N GLN A 126 -11.85 33.99 -3.93
CA GLN A 126 -13.14 34.56 -4.32
C GLN A 126 -13.37 35.86 -3.55
N GLY A 127 -13.53 36.98 -4.27
CA GLY A 127 -13.79 38.28 -3.65
C GLY A 127 -12.71 38.72 -2.65
N TYR A 128 -11.43 38.51 -2.99
CA TYR A 128 -10.28 38.75 -2.11
C TYR A 128 -10.22 37.88 -0.83
N SER A 129 -11.12 36.92 -0.68
CA SER A 129 -11.08 35.93 0.40
C SER A 129 -10.57 34.58 -0.10
N PRO A 130 -9.64 33.93 0.63
CA PRO A 130 -9.35 32.51 0.47
C PRO A 130 -10.62 31.66 0.46
N THR A 131 -10.72 30.70 -0.45
CA THR A 131 -11.76 29.66 -0.39
C THR A 131 -11.28 28.46 0.43
N ILE A 132 -12.18 27.50 0.67
CA ILE A 132 -11.83 26.25 1.35
C ILE A 132 -10.66 25.54 0.66
N HIS A 133 -9.69 25.09 1.46
CA HIS A 133 -8.55 24.31 0.98
C HIS A 133 -8.98 22.87 0.67
N PRO A 134 -8.31 22.19 -0.28
CA PRO A 134 -8.44 20.75 -0.41
C PRO A 134 -8.09 20.06 0.91
N THR A 135 -8.79 18.96 1.20
CA THR A 135 -8.61 18.15 2.40
C THR A 135 -8.05 16.78 2.02
N ASP A 136 -7.17 16.72 1.02
CA ASP A 136 -6.50 15.48 0.67
C ASP A 136 -5.49 15.13 1.75
N ALA A 137 -5.00 13.90 1.74
CA ALA A 137 -4.10 13.44 2.80
C ALA A 137 -2.80 14.26 2.90
N SER A 138 -2.27 14.72 1.76
CA SER A 138 -1.08 15.60 1.75
C SER A 138 -1.35 16.96 2.37
N ASP A 139 -2.58 17.47 2.24
CA ASP A 139 -3.01 18.78 2.76
C ASP A 139 -3.28 18.71 4.26
N LEU A 140 -3.90 17.62 4.73
CA LEU A 140 -4.14 17.38 6.16
C LEU A 140 -2.84 17.04 6.92
N ALA A 141 -1.87 16.44 6.23
CA ALA A 141 -0.53 16.20 6.76
C ALA A 141 0.38 17.44 6.72
N SER A 142 -0.09 18.59 6.21
CA SER A 142 0.69 19.83 6.13
C SER A 142 0.71 20.61 7.45
N HIS A 143 1.20 19.95 8.50
CA HIS A 143 1.49 20.58 9.77
C HIS A 143 2.80 20.02 10.34
N ALA A 144 3.52 20.83 11.10
CA ALA A 144 4.75 20.43 11.77
C ALA A 144 4.94 21.26 13.04
N THR A 145 5.48 20.63 14.09
CA THR A 145 5.96 21.36 15.26
C THR A 145 7.47 21.47 15.16
N VAL A 146 7.97 22.70 15.08
CA VAL A 146 9.39 23.01 14.90
C VAL A 146 9.91 23.69 16.16
N ASP A 147 10.99 23.17 16.72
CA ASP A 147 11.77 23.93 17.69
C ASP A 147 12.73 24.88 16.95
N ILE A 148 12.51 26.19 17.11
CA ILE A 148 13.27 27.24 16.40
C ILE A 148 14.76 27.27 16.79
N LEU A 149 15.13 26.72 17.94
CA LEU A 149 16.50 26.71 18.44
C LEU A 149 17.26 25.47 17.98
N THR A 150 16.64 24.29 18.02
CA THR A 150 17.33 23.04 17.68
C THR A 150 17.08 22.57 16.25
N THR A 151 16.12 23.18 15.54
CA THR A 151 15.65 22.70 14.22
C THR A 151 14.97 21.32 14.33
N ALA A 152 14.75 20.79 15.53
CA ALA A 152 14.10 19.51 15.73
C ALA A 152 12.61 19.61 15.33
N THR A 153 12.17 18.67 14.51
CA THR A 153 10.78 18.52 14.10
C THR A 153 10.13 17.36 14.85
N GLU A 154 9.10 17.63 15.64
CA GLU A 154 8.26 16.59 16.23
C GLU A 154 7.18 16.19 15.21
N ALA A 155 7.51 15.25 14.31
CA ALA A 155 6.51 14.54 13.54
C ALA A 155 5.93 13.42 14.42
N SER A 156 4.60 13.24 14.45
CA SER A 156 3.99 12.15 15.23
C SER A 156 4.53 10.79 14.75
N PRO A 157 5.23 10.02 15.61
CA PRO A 157 5.88 8.77 15.21
C PRO A 157 4.88 7.71 14.73
N ILE A 158 3.62 7.82 15.13
CA ILE A 158 2.51 6.90 14.82
C ILE A 158 1.91 7.13 13.41
N ALA A 159 2.18 8.30 12.80
CA ALA A 159 1.83 8.60 11.41
C ALA A 159 3.05 8.58 10.46
N SER A 160 4.20 8.08 10.96
CA SER A 160 5.49 8.14 10.26
C SER A 160 5.53 7.30 8.98
N ALA A 161 6.41 7.70 8.06
CA ALA A 161 6.69 6.97 6.82
C ALA A 161 7.05 5.49 7.09
N THR A 162 7.75 5.20 8.19
CA THR A 162 8.12 3.84 8.60
C THR A 162 6.89 2.94 8.79
N LEU A 163 5.85 3.44 9.47
CA LEU A 163 4.63 2.66 9.69
C LEU A 163 3.83 2.47 8.41
N GLN A 164 3.81 3.47 7.53
CA GLN A 164 3.21 3.33 6.20
C GLN A 164 3.90 2.23 5.39
N TRP A 165 5.25 2.20 5.39
CA TRP A 165 6.04 1.17 4.74
C TRP A 165 5.85 -0.22 5.36
N LEU A 166 5.84 -0.33 6.68
CA LEU A 166 5.58 -1.60 7.37
C LEU A 166 4.17 -2.12 7.05
N HIS A 167 3.15 -1.24 7.08
CA HIS A 167 1.78 -1.60 6.71
C HIS A 167 1.69 -2.08 5.26
N GLY A 168 2.24 -1.29 4.33
CA GLY A 168 2.21 -1.60 2.90
C GLY A 168 2.94 -2.90 2.57
N SER A 169 4.18 -3.06 3.06
CA SER A 169 4.98 -4.27 2.79
C SER A 169 4.38 -5.54 3.39
N LEU A 170 3.93 -5.50 4.66
CA LEU A 170 3.28 -6.64 5.30
C LEU A 170 2.03 -7.08 4.54
N ASN A 171 1.19 -6.12 4.11
CA ASN A 171 -0.06 -6.42 3.40
C ASN A 171 0.17 -6.85 1.94
N ALA A 172 1.17 -6.28 1.26
CA ALA A 172 1.56 -6.71 -0.10
C ALA A 172 2.08 -8.16 -0.09
N LEU A 173 2.93 -8.51 0.87
CA LEU A 173 3.45 -9.88 1.00
C LEU A 173 2.35 -10.87 1.44
N SER A 174 1.45 -10.48 2.35
CA SER A 174 0.38 -11.34 2.84
C SER A 174 -0.81 -11.45 1.88
N TRP A 175 -1.71 -10.46 1.91
CA TRP A 175 -2.93 -10.40 1.11
C TRP A 175 -2.63 -10.37 -0.39
N GLY A 176 -1.54 -9.71 -0.76
CA GLY A 176 -1.15 -9.52 -2.15
C GLY A 176 -0.41 -10.70 -2.79
N LEU A 177 0.21 -11.60 -2.02
CA LEU A 177 1.04 -12.68 -2.58
C LEU A 177 0.86 -14.03 -1.88
N LEU A 178 1.12 -14.15 -0.57
CA LEU A 178 1.07 -15.42 0.15
C LEU A 178 -0.30 -16.10 0.07
N LEU A 179 -1.40 -15.35 0.26
CA LEU A 179 -2.75 -15.92 0.17
C LEU A 179 -3.12 -16.40 -1.25
N PRO A 180 -2.86 -15.63 -2.32
CA PRO A 180 -2.94 -16.13 -3.69
C PRO A 180 -2.09 -17.40 -3.93
N VAL A 181 -0.85 -17.43 -3.45
CA VAL A 181 0.05 -18.60 -3.56
C VAL A 181 -0.54 -19.81 -2.83
N GLY A 182 -1.05 -19.63 -1.61
CA GLY A 182 -1.70 -20.68 -0.85
C GLY A 182 -2.91 -21.27 -1.58
N ALA A 183 -3.72 -20.43 -2.24
CA ALA A 183 -4.83 -20.88 -3.09
C ALA A 183 -4.34 -21.69 -4.31
N ALA A 184 -3.28 -21.24 -4.99
CA ALA A 184 -2.66 -21.95 -6.11
C ALA A 184 -2.09 -23.31 -5.67
N VAL A 185 -1.39 -23.37 -4.53
CA VAL A 185 -0.86 -24.60 -3.93
C VAL A 185 -1.97 -25.64 -3.74
N ALA A 186 -3.11 -25.25 -3.15
CA ALA A 186 -4.24 -26.15 -3.00
C ALA A 186 -4.85 -26.59 -4.34
N ARG A 187 -4.93 -25.70 -5.33
CA ARG A 187 -5.51 -25.97 -6.64
C ARG A 187 -4.72 -26.99 -7.46
N TYR A 188 -3.39 -26.90 -7.43
CA TYR A 188 -2.52 -27.69 -8.31
C TYR A 188 -1.88 -28.90 -7.61
N LEU A 189 -1.69 -28.89 -6.30
CA LEU A 189 -1.15 -30.06 -5.60
C LEU A 189 -2.21 -31.06 -5.18
N ARG A 190 -3.43 -30.62 -4.89
CA ARG A 190 -4.51 -31.54 -4.48
C ARG A 190 -4.78 -32.69 -5.47
N PRO A 191 -4.73 -32.49 -6.81
CA PRO A 191 -4.90 -33.58 -7.77
C PRO A 191 -3.69 -34.53 -7.88
N CYS A 192 -2.52 -34.13 -7.36
CA CYS A 192 -1.29 -34.91 -7.47
C CYS A 192 -1.25 -36.02 -6.43
N ALA A 193 -1.50 -37.27 -6.85
CA ALA A 193 -1.50 -38.44 -5.98
C ALA A 193 -0.19 -38.60 -5.17
N SER A 194 0.96 -38.23 -5.76
CA SER A 194 2.28 -38.28 -5.10
C SER A 194 2.42 -37.34 -3.90
N THR A 195 1.57 -36.32 -3.78
CA THR A 195 1.63 -35.37 -2.67
C THR A 195 0.79 -35.80 -1.46
N GLY A 196 -0.08 -36.80 -1.60
CA GLY A 196 -0.90 -37.31 -0.50
C GLY A 196 -1.60 -36.20 0.30
N PRO A 197 -1.50 -36.16 1.65
CA PRO A 197 -2.06 -35.09 2.46
C PRO A 197 -1.19 -33.82 2.53
N ALA A 198 0.03 -33.83 1.97
CA ALA A 198 0.98 -32.72 2.12
C ALA A 198 0.47 -31.40 1.54
N TRP A 199 -0.30 -31.43 0.44
CA TRP A 199 -0.91 -30.23 -0.14
C TRP A 199 -1.80 -29.48 0.86
N PHE A 200 -2.48 -30.22 1.74
CA PHE A 200 -3.41 -29.63 2.71
C PHE A 200 -2.64 -28.89 3.80
N TYR A 201 -1.56 -29.47 4.30
CA TYR A 201 -0.69 -28.82 5.28
C TYR A 201 0.07 -27.64 4.69
N ALA A 202 0.59 -27.76 3.46
CA ALA A 202 1.24 -26.66 2.76
C ALA A 202 0.28 -25.49 2.55
N HIS A 203 -0.94 -25.75 2.05
CA HIS A 203 -1.99 -24.74 1.95
C HIS A 203 -2.29 -24.10 3.31
N ALA A 204 -2.57 -24.91 4.33
CA ALA A 204 -2.93 -24.41 5.66
C ALA A 204 -1.83 -23.55 6.28
N ALA A 205 -0.55 -23.96 6.15
CA ALA A 205 0.58 -23.21 6.66
C ALA A 205 0.75 -21.85 5.94
N ILE A 206 0.71 -21.84 4.60
CA ILE A 206 0.80 -20.60 3.82
C ILE A 206 -0.36 -19.65 4.15
N GLN A 207 -1.58 -20.18 4.24
CA GLN A 207 -2.76 -19.38 4.60
C GLN A 207 -2.66 -18.82 6.02
N ALA A 208 -2.21 -19.63 6.99
CA ALA A 208 -2.04 -19.19 8.38
C ALA A 208 -1.00 -18.06 8.47
N THR A 209 0.17 -18.23 7.84
CA THR A 209 1.23 -17.21 7.80
C THR A 209 0.76 -15.94 7.09
N GLY A 210 0.12 -16.08 5.91
CA GLY A 210 -0.43 -14.94 5.19
C GLY A 210 -1.48 -14.19 6.03
N TYR A 211 -2.40 -14.90 6.67
CA TYR A 211 -3.45 -14.28 7.46
C TYR A 211 -2.90 -13.59 8.73
N THR A 212 -1.93 -14.18 9.44
CA THR A 212 -1.35 -13.55 10.64
C THR A 212 -0.58 -12.27 10.29
N MET A 213 0.24 -12.31 9.25
CA MET A 213 0.94 -11.12 8.74
C MET A 213 -0.06 -10.05 8.27
N GLY A 214 -1.10 -10.45 7.55
CA GLY A 214 -2.14 -9.57 7.07
C GLY A 214 -3.00 -8.95 8.17
N ALA A 215 -3.26 -9.70 9.25
CA ALA A 215 -3.95 -9.20 10.43
C ALA A 215 -3.10 -8.17 11.20
N ALA A 216 -1.79 -8.41 11.32
CA ALA A 216 -0.86 -7.43 11.90
C ALA A 216 -0.79 -6.15 11.05
N GLY A 217 -0.70 -6.29 9.72
CA GLY A 217 -0.75 -5.18 8.78
C GLY A 217 -2.07 -4.40 8.89
N PHE A 218 -3.22 -5.09 9.00
CA PHE A 218 -4.53 -4.46 9.20
C PHE A 218 -4.60 -3.69 10.53
N ALA A 219 -4.12 -4.28 11.63
CA ALA A 219 -4.05 -3.61 12.93
C ALA A 219 -3.21 -2.33 12.87
N LEU A 220 -2.07 -2.36 12.18
CA LEU A 220 -1.26 -1.18 11.95
C LEU A 220 -2.01 -0.09 11.17
N GLY A 221 -2.81 -0.47 10.17
CA GLY A 221 -3.67 0.47 9.44
C GLY A 221 -4.72 1.13 10.33
N LEU A 222 -5.30 0.40 11.30
CA LEU A 222 -6.22 0.96 12.29
C LEU A 222 -5.51 1.96 13.22
N VAL A 223 -4.30 1.62 13.69
CA VAL A 223 -3.49 2.49 14.55
C VAL A 223 -3.16 3.78 13.80
N MET A 224 -2.66 3.70 12.57
CA MET A 224 -2.37 4.87 11.73
C MET A 224 -3.62 5.71 11.48
N GLY A 225 -4.77 5.08 11.22
CA GLY A 225 -6.04 5.79 11.02
C GLY A 225 -6.51 6.53 12.28
N SER A 226 -6.32 5.96 13.47
CA SER A 226 -6.64 6.64 14.73
C SER A 226 -5.69 7.80 15.04
N ALA A 227 -4.44 7.71 14.58
CA ALA A 227 -3.43 8.75 14.74
C ALA A 227 -3.50 9.86 13.67
N SER A 228 -4.38 9.75 12.67
CA SER A 228 -4.55 10.75 11.61
C SER A 228 -6.03 11.19 11.45
N PRO A 229 -6.62 11.85 12.47
CA PRO A 229 -7.98 12.36 12.38
C PRO A 229 -8.17 13.25 11.15
N GLY A 230 -9.26 13.03 10.41
CA GLY A 230 -9.58 13.77 9.18
C GLY A 230 -9.01 13.18 7.90
N VAL A 231 -7.93 12.39 7.96
CA VAL A 231 -7.36 11.73 6.76
C VAL A 231 -8.13 10.44 6.49
N THR A 232 -8.86 10.38 5.38
CA THR A 232 -9.65 9.18 5.05
C THR A 232 -9.43 8.70 3.62
N TYR A 233 -8.96 7.47 3.49
CA TYR A 233 -8.89 6.74 2.22
C TYR A 233 -10.06 5.78 2.11
N LYS A 234 -11.24 6.30 1.75
CA LYS A 234 -12.52 5.57 1.84
C LYS A 234 -12.50 4.22 1.13
N LEU A 235 -11.99 4.17 -0.10
CA LEU A 235 -11.95 2.93 -0.89
C LEU A 235 -10.97 1.91 -0.30
N HIS A 236 -9.72 2.28 -0.07
CA HIS A 236 -8.70 1.40 0.53
C HIS A 236 -9.15 0.88 1.91
N ARG A 237 -9.70 1.75 2.77
CA ARG A 237 -10.21 1.35 4.08
C ARG A 237 -11.39 0.39 3.96
N GLY A 238 -12.34 0.67 3.06
CA GLY A 238 -13.50 -0.20 2.84
C GLY A 238 -13.11 -1.58 2.34
N LEU A 239 -12.23 -1.65 1.33
CA LEU A 239 -11.71 -2.91 0.80
C LEU A 239 -10.86 -3.65 1.83
N GLY A 240 -10.05 -2.94 2.63
CA GLY A 240 -9.26 -3.53 3.71
C GLY A 240 -10.12 -4.17 4.80
N ILE A 241 -11.21 -3.51 5.22
CA ILE A 241 -12.18 -4.09 6.16
C ILE A 241 -12.84 -5.33 5.54
N ALA A 242 -13.27 -5.25 4.28
CA ALA A 242 -13.88 -6.38 3.58
C ALA A 242 -12.93 -7.58 3.47
N ALA A 243 -11.65 -7.35 3.13
CA ALA A 243 -10.62 -8.39 3.09
C ALA A 243 -10.37 -9.00 4.47
N ALA A 244 -10.22 -8.17 5.51
CA ALA A 244 -10.01 -8.64 6.88
C ALA A 244 -11.19 -9.50 7.35
N THR A 245 -12.44 -9.06 7.15
CA THR A 245 -13.64 -9.83 7.48
C THR A 245 -13.70 -11.14 6.71
N ALA A 246 -13.50 -11.11 5.38
CA ALA A 246 -13.52 -12.33 4.56
C ALA A 246 -12.42 -13.32 4.97
N GLY A 247 -11.21 -12.83 5.27
CA GLY A 247 -10.11 -13.64 5.78
C GLY A 247 -10.42 -14.26 7.14
N SER A 248 -10.96 -13.48 8.09
CA SER A 248 -11.37 -14.01 9.40
C SER A 248 -12.44 -15.09 9.28
N LEU A 249 -13.47 -14.84 8.47
CA LEU A 249 -14.53 -15.80 8.16
C LEU A 249 -13.98 -17.09 7.56
N GLN A 250 -12.90 -16.99 6.79
CA GLN A 250 -12.27 -18.13 6.15
C GLN A 250 -11.37 -18.94 7.10
N THR A 251 -10.66 -18.27 8.00
CA THR A 251 -9.91 -18.91 9.08
C THR A 251 -10.86 -19.62 10.05
N LEU A 252 -11.97 -18.97 10.42
CA LEU A 252 -13.01 -19.57 11.27
C LEU A 252 -13.68 -20.79 10.62
N ALA A 253 -13.79 -20.82 9.29
CA ALA A 253 -14.36 -21.94 8.55
C ALA A 253 -13.64 -23.26 8.81
N MET A 254 -12.37 -23.23 9.22
CA MET A 254 -11.60 -24.42 9.56
C MET A 254 -12.18 -25.16 10.78
N PHE A 255 -12.65 -24.43 11.80
CA PHE A 255 -13.23 -25.03 13.01
C PHE A 255 -14.54 -25.76 12.72
N PHE A 256 -15.28 -25.30 11.72
CA PHE A 256 -16.56 -25.89 11.31
C PHE A 256 -16.43 -26.84 10.11
N ARG A 257 -15.22 -27.31 9.78
CA ARG A 257 -14.94 -28.19 8.65
C ARG A 257 -15.60 -29.57 8.83
N PRO A 258 -16.66 -29.93 8.09
CA PRO A 258 -17.35 -31.21 8.27
C PRO A 258 -16.51 -32.39 7.78
N LYS A 259 -16.74 -33.59 8.34
CA LYS A 259 -16.17 -34.85 7.81
C LYS A 259 -16.55 -35.04 6.34
N THR A 260 -15.72 -35.74 5.57
CA THR A 260 -15.92 -35.95 4.12
C THR A 260 -17.22 -36.67 3.77
N THR A 261 -17.73 -37.48 4.69
CA THR A 261 -19.00 -38.23 4.56
C THR A 261 -20.24 -37.41 4.91
N ASN A 262 -20.08 -36.20 5.46
CA ASN A 262 -21.20 -35.39 5.92
C ASN A 262 -21.89 -34.63 4.77
N ARG A 263 -23.23 -34.64 4.71
CA ARG A 263 -24.05 -33.93 3.70
C ARG A 263 -23.74 -32.43 3.58
N TYR A 264 -23.33 -31.78 4.69
CA TYR A 264 -23.00 -30.36 4.72
C TYR A 264 -21.63 -30.03 4.13
N ARG A 265 -20.80 -31.04 3.85
CA ARG A 265 -19.47 -30.88 3.24
C ARG A 265 -19.54 -30.15 1.90
N LYS A 266 -20.61 -30.33 1.13
CA LYS A 266 -20.80 -29.65 -0.17
C LYS A 266 -20.98 -28.13 0.00
N TYR A 267 -21.77 -27.69 0.98
CA TYR A 267 -22.00 -26.28 1.25
C TYR A 267 -20.76 -25.62 1.82
N TRP A 268 -20.07 -26.32 2.74
CA TRP A 268 -18.79 -25.85 3.27
C TRP A 268 -17.75 -25.65 2.16
N LYS A 269 -17.64 -26.59 1.20
CA LYS A 269 -16.76 -26.44 0.04
C LYS A 269 -17.12 -25.22 -0.81
N SER A 270 -18.41 -25.04 -1.10
CA SER A 270 -18.90 -23.90 -1.90
C SER A 270 -18.57 -22.58 -1.22
N TYR A 271 -18.93 -22.44 0.05
CA TYR A 271 -18.60 -21.29 0.89
C TYR A 271 -17.08 -21.03 0.91
N HIS A 272 -16.27 -22.06 1.20
CA HIS A 272 -14.83 -21.94 1.31
C HIS A 272 -14.21 -21.47 -0.02
N HIS A 273 -14.68 -21.98 -1.16
CA HIS A 273 -14.18 -21.51 -2.45
C HIS A 273 -14.64 -20.09 -2.78
N LEU A 274 -15.93 -19.78 -2.63
CA LEU A 274 -16.47 -18.46 -2.96
C LEU A 274 -15.86 -17.35 -2.11
N VAL A 275 -15.88 -17.49 -0.79
CA VAL A 275 -15.31 -16.51 0.14
C VAL A 275 -13.80 -16.44 -0.02
N GLY A 276 -13.13 -17.58 -0.22
CA GLY A 276 -11.69 -17.64 -0.44
C GLY A 276 -11.23 -16.89 -1.69
N TYR A 277 -11.85 -17.13 -2.84
CA TYR A 277 -11.52 -16.41 -4.08
C TYR A 277 -11.89 -14.93 -4.02
N GLY A 278 -13.06 -14.61 -3.43
CA GLY A 278 -13.44 -13.22 -3.20
C GLY A 278 -12.42 -12.48 -2.33
N CYS A 279 -11.95 -13.12 -1.25
CA CYS A 279 -10.91 -12.59 -0.38
C CYS A 279 -9.60 -12.33 -1.11
N VAL A 280 -9.15 -13.26 -1.97
CA VAL A 280 -7.95 -13.09 -2.81
C VAL A 280 -8.09 -11.87 -3.74
N VAL A 281 -9.22 -11.74 -4.43
CA VAL A 281 -9.46 -10.60 -5.35
C VAL A 281 -9.48 -9.28 -4.59
N VAL A 282 -10.27 -9.19 -3.51
CA VAL A 282 -10.37 -7.96 -2.70
C VAL A 282 -9.02 -7.60 -2.09
N GLY A 283 -8.25 -8.58 -1.59
CA GLY A 283 -6.92 -8.37 -1.04
C GLY A 283 -5.95 -7.77 -2.06
N VAL A 284 -5.85 -8.36 -3.26
CA VAL A 284 -4.98 -7.86 -4.34
C VAL A 284 -5.40 -6.46 -4.80
N VAL A 285 -6.69 -6.22 -5.02
CA VAL A 285 -7.19 -4.88 -5.40
C VAL A 285 -6.89 -3.86 -4.30
N ASN A 286 -7.01 -4.26 -3.03
CA ASN A 286 -6.71 -3.38 -1.91
C ASN A 286 -5.22 -3.00 -1.83
N VAL A 287 -4.32 -3.92 -2.20
CA VAL A 287 -2.87 -3.63 -2.30
C VAL A 287 -2.59 -2.62 -3.41
N PHE A 288 -3.24 -2.74 -4.58
CA PHE A 288 -3.14 -1.72 -5.63
C PHE A 288 -3.64 -0.35 -5.15
N GLN A 289 -4.76 -0.30 -4.45
CA GLN A 289 -5.23 0.92 -3.81
C GLN A 289 -4.23 1.47 -2.77
N GLY A 290 -3.55 0.59 -2.03
CA GLY A 290 -2.48 0.98 -1.11
C GLY A 290 -1.31 1.68 -1.82
N PHE A 291 -0.89 1.19 -2.99
CA PHE A 291 0.14 1.85 -3.80
C PHE A 291 -0.28 3.26 -4.24
N GLU A 292 -1.54 3.47 -4.65
CA GLU A 292 -2.04 4.80 -5.00
C GLU A 292 -2.09 5.73 -3.79
N VAL A 293 -2.57 5.23 -2.65
CA VAL A 293 -2.62 5.97 -1.38
C VAL A 293 -1.23 6.43 -0.93
N MET A 294 -0.20 5.61 -1.15
CA MET A 294 1.18 5.94 -0.83
C MET A 294 1.87 6.81 -1.89
N GLY A 295 1.19 7.21 -2.97
CA GLY A 295 1.80 7.94 -4.08
C GLY A 295 2.81 7.13 -4.91
N LEU A 296 2.77 5.80 -4.79
CA LEU A 296 3.69 4.85 -5.43
C LEU A 296 3.13 4.27 -6.75
N GLY A 297 2.11 4.91 -7.32
CA GLY A 297 1.40 4.47 -8.52
C GLY A 297 2.26 4.28 -9.78
N ALA A 298 3.41 4.96 -9.87
CA ALA A 298 4.39 4.85 -10.96
C ALA A 298 5.77 4.35 -10.48
N SER A 299 5.85 3.74 -9.29
CA SER A 299 7.11 3.30 -8.69
C SER A 299 7.58 1.93 -9.20
N TYR A 300 8.89 1.68 -9.10
CA TYR A 300 9.47 0.36 -9.32
C TYR A 300 8.94 -0.71 -8.36
N TRP A 301 8.50 -0.31 -7.16
CA TRP A 301 7.85 -1.22 -6.20
C TRP A 301 6.53 -1.77 -6.73
N LYS A 302 5.68 -0.92 -7.30
CA LYS A 302 4.43 -1.35 -7.93
C LYS A 302 4.72 -2.20 -9.16
N LEU A 303 5.73 -1.85 -9.97
CA LEU A 303 6.16 -2.67 -11.10
C LEU A 303 6.61 -4.07 -10.65
N GLY A 304 7.44 -4.17 -9.61
CA GLY A 304 7.87 -5.44 -9.03
C GLY A 304 6.70 -6.28 -8.52
N TYR A 305 5.75 -5.65 -7.84
CA TYR A 305 4.52 -6.32 -7.41
C TYR A 305 3.70 -6.85 -8.60
N CYS A 306 3.51 -6.04 -9.65
CA CYS A 306 2.85 -6.47 -10.88
C CYS A 306 3.57 -7.66 -11.53
N LEU A 307 4.91 -7.63 -11.58
CA LEU A 307 5.70 -8.71 -12.17
C LEU A 307 5.56 -10.01 -11.35
N ALA A 308 5.56 -9.92 -10.02
CA ALA A 308 5.33 -11.06 -9.13
C ALA A 308 3.94 -11.67 -9.34
N LEU A 309 2.89 -10.84 -9.41
CA LEU A 309 1.53 -11.29 -9.71
C LEU A 309 1.42 -11.89 -11.12
N ALA A 310 1.98 -11.24 -12.13
CA ALA A 310 1.96 -11.73 -13.51
C ALA A 310 2.68 -13.08 -13.62
N THR A 311 3.79 -13.26 -12.90
CA THR A 311 4.51 -14.54 -12.83
C THR A 311 3.64 -15.61 -12.17
N LEU A 312 2.98 -15.31 -11.07
CA LEU A 312 2.06 -16.25 -10.40
C LEU A 312 0.89 -16.64 -11.29
N ILE A 313 0.26 -15.66 -11.95
CA ILE A 313 -0.86 -15.89 -12.89
C ILE A 313 -0.39 -16.70 -14.09
N GLY A 314 0.76 -16.34 -14.68
CA GLY A 314 1.36 -17.07 -15.80
C GLY A 314 1.68 -18.52 -15.44
N ALA A 315 2.23 -18.76 -14.25
CA ALA A 315 2.46 -20.11 -13.73
C ALA A 315 1.13 -20.87 -13.54
N CYS A 316 0.09 -20.23 -13.03
CA CYS A 316 -1.25 -20.82 -12.91
C CYS A 316 -1.80 -21.21 -14.29
N VAL A 317 -1.75 -20.31 -15.28
CA VAL A 317 -2.21 -20.57 -16.64
C VAL A 317 -1.44 -21.74 -17.26
N ALA A 318 -0.11 -21.77 -17.13
CA ALA A 318 0.71 -22.87 -17.64
C ALA A 318 0.34 -24.22 -16.98
N LEU A 319 0.09 -24.22 -15.66
CA LEU A 319 -0.34 -25.42 -14.93
C LEU A 319 -1.75 -25.87 -15.33
N GLU A 320 -2.67 -24.94 -15.60
CA GLU A 320 -4.00 -25.28 -16.12
C GLU A 320 -3.92 -25.87 -17.52
N VAL A 321 -3.15 -25.28 -18.43
CA VAL A 321 -2.93 -25.83 -19.78
C VAL A 321 -2.34 -27.24 -19.68
N ASN A 322 -1.31 -27.45 -18.86
CA ASN A 322 -0.72 -28.77 -18.65
C ASN A 322 -1.74 -29.77 -18.06
N ALA A 323 -2.55 -29.35 -17.08
CA ALA A 323 -3.59 -30.19 -16.50
C ALA A 323 -4.64 -30.62 -17.55
N TRP A 324 -5.03 -29.70 -18.44
CA TRP A 324 -5.92 -29.98 -19.57
C TRP A 324 -5.31 -30.97 -20.56
N VAL A 325 -4.04 -30.79 -20.92
CA VAL A 325 -3.33 -31.73 -21.81
C VAL A 325 -3.29 -33.13 -21.20
N VAL A 326 -2.95 -33.25 -19.92
CA VAL A 326 -2.93 -34.53 -19.20
C VAL A 326 -4.33 -35.16 -19.15
N PHE A 327 -5.37 -34.36 -18.92
CA PHE A 327 -6.76 -34.82 -18.92
C PHE A 327 -7.17 -35.38 -20.30
N CYS A 328 -6.91 -34.63 -21.37
CA CYS A 328 -7.20 -35.07 -22.74
C CYS A 328 -6.45 -36.35 -23.11
N ARG A 329 -5.17 -36.47 -22.73
CA ARG A 329 -4.38 -37.68 -22.98
C ARG A 329 -4.94 -38.90 -22.27
N ARG A 330 -5.31 -38.78 -20.98
CA ARG A 330 -5.96 -39.87 -20.23
C ARG A 330 -7.27 -40.30 -20.86
N GLN A 331 -8.08 -39.36 -21.34
CA GLN A 331 -9.32 -39.69 -22.06
C GLN A 331 -9.07 -40.42 -23.38
N GLN A 332 -7.97 -40.14 -24.07
CA GLN A 332 -7.57 -40.90 -25.26
C GLN A 332 -7.08 -42.30 -24.90
N GLU A 333 -6.24 -42.45 -23.88
CA GLU A 333 -5.76 -43.75 -23.37
C GLU A 333 -6.94 -44.65 -22.93
N GLU A 334 -7.92 -44.11 -22.20
CA GLU A 334 -9.13 -44.85 -21.80
C GLU A 334 -10.00 -45.28 -22.99
N LYS A 335 -10.09 -44.44 -24.04
CA LYS A 335 -10.81 -44.78 -25.28
C LYS A 335 -10.10 -45.89 -26.05
N LEU A 336 -8.76 -45.86 -26.12
CA LEU A 336 -7.97 -46.90 -26.77
C LEU A 336 -8.12 -48.24 -26.04
N MET A 337 -7.99 -48.24 -24.70
CA MET A 337 -8.20 -49.43 -23.87
C MET A 337 -9.60 -50.03 -24.04
N ARG A 338 -10.65 -49.20 -24.12
CA ARG A 338 -12.01 -49.69 -24.38
C ARG A 338 -12.14 -50.36 -25.75
N ARG A 339 -11.54 -49.77 -26.78
CA ARG A 339 -11.53 -50.36 -28.14
C ARG A 339 -10.78 -51.68 -28.18
N GLU A 340 -9.61 -51.76 -27.54
CA GLU A 340 -8.86 -53.02 -27.44
C GLU A 340 -9.67 -54.12 -26.75
N VAL A 341 -10.38 -53.80 -25.67
CA VAL A 341 -11.28 -54.76 -24.99
C VAL A 341 -12.44 -55.18 -25.88
N GLU A 342 -13.07 -54.24 -26.61
CA GLU A 342 -14.14 -54.53 -27.56
C GLU A 342 -13.64 -55.46 -28.70
N ASP A 343 -12.47 -55.19 -29.26
CA ASP A 343 -11.86 -55.99 -30.33
C ASP A 343 -11.55 -57.43 -29.87
N VAL A 344 -11.04 -57.60 -28.64
CA VAL A 344 -10.81 -58.93 -28.04
C VAL A 344 -12.12 -59.70 -27.87
N VAL A 345 -13.16 -59.05 -27.32
CA VAL A 345 -14.47 -59.69 -27.11
C VAL A 345 -15.10 -60.11 -28.43
N VAL A 346 -14.99 -59.28 -29.48
CA VAL A 346 -15.49 -59.62 -30.83
C VAL A 346 -14.73 -60.81 -31.40
N LYS A 347 -13.41 -60.85 -31.25
CA LYS A 347 -12.57 -61.94 -31.76
C LYS A 347 -12.86 -63.27 -31.06
N ASP A 348 -12.99 -63.28 -29.74
CA ASP A 348 -13.32 -64.49 -28.97
C ASP A 348 -14.70 -65.05 -29.35
N ARG A 349 -15.67 -64.15 -29.56
CA ARG A 349 -17.00 -64.54 -30.01
C ARG A 349 -16.98 -65.13 -31.42
N ALA A 350 -16.16 -64.61 -32.32
CA ALA A 350 -16.02 -65.14 -33.68
C ALA A 350 -15.34 -66.52 -33.71
N ALA A 351 -14.44 -66.81 -32.76
CA ALA A 351 -13.75 -68.09 -32.65
C ALA A 351 -14.62 -69.21 -32.02
N ALA A 352 -15.76 -68.86 -31.42
CA ALA A 352 -16.67 -69.80 -30.76
C ALA A 352 -17.76 -70.37 -31.68
N PHE A 353 -17.81 -69.97 -32.96
CA PHE A 353 -18.72 -70.45 -34.00
C PHE A 353 -17.97 -71.19 -35.10
#